data_AF-A0A538H2E5-F1
#
_entry.id   AF-A0A538H2E5-F1
#
_cell.length_a   1.000
_cell.length_b   1.000
_cell.length_c   1.000
_cell.angle_alpha   90.00
_cell.angle_beta   90.00
_cell.angle_gamma   90.00
#
_symmetry.space_group_name_H-M   'P 1'
#
loop_
_entity.id
_entity.type
_entity.pdbx_description
1 polymer ?
#
loop_
_entity_poly.entity_id
_entity_poly.type
_entity_poly.pdbx_seq_one_letter_code
_entity_poly.pdbx_strand_id
1 'polypeptide(L)'
;MALLPAPRPGRAHHRHVLRGREADEAQAAGLRRRPDPPPPSLPEHRLLAASRGRVHLRLVRDARGRRARDALHPTACARLVAPLADGGRPRHRPGRARGVGLHGLPAGDREAREPAHPAPRGSGAGGRGSAHRLIDEPDFHLEQVADGAWAAIAVSNLAAGNAGIVDLDGETLVFDTFWTPAAARGLVGAAKRLGLRPVSVVANSHWHGDHVRGNQVFEEATILSTRRTRELIATRDQERLAGLRQELETTEDEPPEIMAAVAEIEPRLPDEVFDERRSLGRAELVTYGGGHTESDAFLHLADAGVLFAADLVLVRNHAWMGDGNPEAWLEILDRLAELEFEALVPGHGEVGRRSDVVDFRAYLADVLAAAEEHGANAPIPERYRDWAFADGWARNLAFLTERGRRAPPVAR
;
A
#
# COMPACT_ATOMS: atom_id res chain seq x y z
N MET A 1 -10.35 -72.64 -31.96
CA MET A 1 -11.21 -73.81 -31.72
C MET A 1 -11.01 -74.26 -30.28
N ALA A 2 -12.08 -74.63 -29.57
CA ALA A 2 -12.13 -75.42 -28.32
C ALA A 2 -11.39 -74.94 -27.04
N LEU A 3 -12.10 -75.07 -25.92
CA LEU A 3 -11.66 -74.88 -24.53
C LEU A 3 -10.95 -76.12 -23.95
N LEU A 4 -10.04 -75.89 -22.98
CA LEU A 4 -9.79 -76.74 -21.78
C LEU A 4 -9.36 -78.23 -22.02
N PRO A 5 -9.05 -79.08 -21.00
CA PRO A 5 -9.04 -78.89 -19.54
C PRO A 5 -7.74 -79.32 -18.81
N ALA A 6 -7.73 -79.22 -17.48
CA ALA A 6 -6.70 -79.74 -16.57
C ALA A 6 -7.03 -81.16 -16.03
N PRO A 7 -6.08 -81.80 -15.32
CA PRO A 7 -6.45 -82.65 -14.18
C PRO A 7 -5.70 -82.31 -12.87
N ARG A 8 -6.41 -82.45 -11.74
CA ARG A 8 -5.90 -82.67 -10.37
C ARG A 8 -6.08 -84.19 -10.04
N PRO A 9 -5.95 -84.72 -8.80
CA PRO A 9 -5.40 -84.18 -7.53
C PRO A 9 -4.44 -85.14 -6.75
N GLY A 10 -3.89 -84.64 -5.64
CA GLY A 10 -3.39 -85.46 -4.52
C GLY A 10 -3.63 -84.75 -3.18
N ARG A 11 -4.20 -85.44 -2.18
CA ARG A 11 -4.43 -84.97 -0.78
C ARG A 11 -3.28 -85.48 0.13
N ALA A 12 -3.06 -85.06 1.39
CA ALA A 12 -3.89 -84.35 2.39
C ALA A 12 -3.02 -83.33 3.18
N HIS A 13 -3.51 -82.48 4.11
CA HIS A 13 -4.08 -82.81 5.43
C HIS A 13 -4.87 -81.62 6.05
N HIS A 14 -5.86 -81.95 6.92
CA HIS A 14 -6.53 -81.21 8.03
C HIS A 14 -6.57 -79.64 8.06
N ARG A 15 -7.64 -78.92 8.45
CA ARG A 15 -8.93 -79.21 9.15
C ARG A 15 -9.95 -78.05 8.87
N HIS A 16 -11.19 -78.15 9.38
CA HIS A 16 -12.39 -77.34 9.01
C HIS A 16 -12.96 -76.52 10.22
N VAL A 17 -13.80 -75.45 10.16
CA VAL A 17 -14.42 -74.59 9.10
C VAL A 17 -15.05 -73.29 9.72
N LEU A 18 -15.46 -72.30 8.88
CA LEU A 18 -16.44 -71.14 8.99
C LEU A 18 -17.28 -70.92 10.29
N ARG A 19 -17.88 -69.75 10.64
CA ARG A 19 -17.97 -68.33 10.16
C ARG A 19 -18.60 -67.47 11.30
N GLY A 20 -18.49 -66.13 11.26
CA GLY A 20 -19.31 -65.22 12.08
C GLY A 20 -19.47 -63.83 11.43
N ARG A 21 -20.65 -63.23 11.56
CA ARG A 21 -21.05 -61.88 11.07
C ARG A 21 -21.94 -61.30 12.16
N GLU A 22 -21.75 -60.03 12.55
CA GLU A 22 -22.82 -59.14 13.02
C GLU A 22 -22.28 -57.70 13.15
N ALA A 23 -23.19 -56.75 13.24
CA ALA A 23 -22.91 -55.32 13.43
C ALA A 23 -23.38 -54.90 14.82
N ASP A 24 -22.73 -53.90 15.42
CA ASP A 24 -23.38 -52.61 15.71
C ASP A 24 -22.50 -51.66 16.56
N GLU A 25 -22.88 -50.39 16.45
CA GLU A 25 -22.58 -49.16 17.19
C GLU A 25 -21.86 -49.22 18.55
N ALA A 26 -20.84 -48.35 18.75
CA ALA A 26 -20.94 -47.17 19.64
C ALA A 26 -19.57 -46.55 20.05
N GLN A 27 -19.22 -45.45 19.38
CA GLN A 27 -18.83 -44.16 19.98
C GLN A 27 -17.82 -44.07 21.16
N ALA A 28 -16.60 -43.59 20.87
CA ALA A 28 -15.84 -42.70 21.77
C ALA A 28 -14.94 -41.74 20.95
N ALA A 29 -14.97 -40.44 21.25
CA ALA A 29 -14.28 -39.40 20.49
C ALA A 29 -12.82 -39.19 20.94
N GLY A 30 -11.94 -38.76 20.02
CA GLY A 30 -10.50 -38.62 20.29
C GLY A 30 -9.73 -37.76 19.28
N LEU A 31 -10.09 -36.47 19.16
CA LEU A 31 -9.26 -35.36 18.65
C LEU A 31 -8.28 -35.65 17.49
N ARG A 32 -8.78 -35.64 16.25
CA ARG A 32 -7.95 -35.19 15.12
C ARG A 32 -7.78 -33.67 15.26
N ARG A 33 -6.57 -33.19 15.57
CA ARG A 33 -6.29 -31.74 15.43
C ARG A 33 -6.42 -31.39 13.95
N ARG A 34 -7.33 -30.44 13.65
CA ARG A 34 -7.22 -29.65 12.42
C ARG A 34 -5.87 -28.90 12.47
N PRO A 35 -5.25 -28.56 11.34
CA PRO A 35 -4.33 -27.42 11.35
C PRO A 35 -5.10 -26.23 11.91
N ASP A 36 -4.50 -25.50 12.85
CA ASP A 36 -5.12 -24.26 13.33
C ASP A 36 -5.32 -23.33 12.11
N PRO A 37 -6.47 -22.62 12.02
CA PRO A 37 -6.62 -21.60 10.99
C PRO A 37 -5.46 -20.59 11.16
N PRO A 38 -4.99 -19.96 10.06
CA PRO A 38 -4.11 -18.82 10.20
C PRO A 38 -4.75 -17.79 11.15
N PRO A 39 -3.96 -17.03 11.93
CA PRO A 39 -4.51 -15.97 12.77
C PRO A 39 -5.36 -15.05 11.90
N PRO A 40 -6.49 -14.52 12.42
CA PRO A 40 -7.35 -13.65 11.62
C PRO A 40 -6.53 -12.48 11.07
N SER A 41 -6.71 -12.19 9.79
CA SER A 41 -6.24 -10.95 9.17
C SER A 41 -6.77 -9.78 9.99
N LEU A 42 -5.88 -8.88 10.42
CA LEU A 42 -6.28 -7.68 11.14
C LEU A 42 -6.80 -6.62 10.14
N PRO A 43 -7.75 -5.76 10.55
CA PRO A 43 -8.44 -4.83 9.66
C PRO A 43 -7.52 -3.98 8.77
N GLU A 44 -7.79 -3.96 7.46
CA GLU A 44 -7.01 -3.18 6.48
C GLU A 44 -7.08 -1.66 6.75
N HIS A 45 -8.14 -1.14 7.38
CA HIS A 45 -8.22 0.29 7.74
C HIS A 45 -7.15 0.72 8.76
N ARG A 46 -6.44 -0.23 9.42
CA ARG A 46 -5.24 0.05 10.24
C ARG A 46 -3.92 -0.10 9.48
N LEU A 47 -3.94 -0.38 8.18
CA LEU A 47 -2.79 -0.21 7.28
C LEU A 47 -2.69 1.26 6.79
N LEU A 48 -3.84 1.96 6.74
CA LEU A 48 -3.99 3.30 6.18
C LEU A 48 -3.59 4.42 7.17
N ALA A 49 -2.29 4.57 7.40
CA ALA A 49 -1.71 5.60 8.27
C ALA A 49 -1.10 6.78 7.49
N ALA A 50 -1.93 7.51 6.73
CA ALA A 50 -1.55 8.81 6.16
C ALA A 50 -1.30 9.86 7.26
N SER A 51 -0.29 10.70 7.07
CA SER A 51 0.21 11.61 8.11
C SER A 51 -0.81 12.66 8.56
N ARG A 52 -0.99 12.83 9.89
CA ARG A 52 -1.89 13.85 10.47
C ARG A 52 -1.28 15.25 10.49
N GLY A 53 -1.02 15.82 9.31
CA GLY A 53 -0.68 17.24 9.13
C GLY A 53 -1.89 18.15 9.41
N ARG A 54 -1.91 18.87 10.54
CA ARG A 54 -3.00 19.81 10.87
C ARG A 54 -2.92 21.09 10.04
N VAL A 55 -3.65 21.17 8.94
CA VAL A 55 -3.88 22.44 8.22
C VAL A 55 -5.07 23.18 8.85
N HIS A 56 -4.81 24.32 9.51
CA HIS A 56 -5.86 25.18 10.07
C HIS A 56 -6.53 26.04 8.99
N LEU A 57 -7.59 25.51 8.35
CA LEU A 57 -8.45 26.31 7.46
C LEU A 57 -9.62 26.92 8.25
N ARG A 58 -9.70 28.26 8.22
CA ARG A 58 -10.74 29.04 8.90
C ARG A 58 -11.91 29.30 7.93
N LEU A 59 -12.98 28.54 8.06
CA LEU A 59 -14.24 28.77 7.34
C LEU A 59 -14.82 30.16 7.65
N VAL A 60 -14.93 31.00 6.62
CA VAL A 60 -15.73 32.22 6.64
C VAL A 60 -16.96 31.98 5.77
N ARG A 61 -18.16 32.12 6.35
CA ARG A 61 -19.40 32.10 5.58
C ARG A 61 -19.57 33.44 4.87
N ASP A 62 -19.64 33.43 3.55
CA ASP A 62 -20.26 34.53 2.79
C ASP A 62 -21.71 34.16 2.45
N ALA A 63 -22.59 35.17 2.41
CA ALA A 63 -24.02 34.99 2.24
C ALA A 63 -24.63 36.06 1.34
N ARG A 64 -25.23 35.59 0.23
CA ARG A 64 -26.06 36.27 -0.79
C ARG A 64 -25.29 36.77 -2.02
N GLY A 65 -25.51 36.12 -3.15
CA GLY A 65 -25.09 36.64 -4.46
C GLY A 65 -26.16 37.49 -5.16
N ARG A 66 -25.74 38.27 -6.17
CA ARG A 66 -26.43 38.51 -7.47
C ARG A 66 -25.63 39.48 -8.36
N ARG A 67 -25.27 39.00 -9.55
CA ARG A 67 -25.08 39.71 -10.84
C ARG A 67 -24.17 40.97 -10.95
N ALA A 68 -23.16 40.80 -11.80
CA ALA A 68 -22.83 41.62 -12.99
C ALA A 68 -21.91 42.86 -12.89
N ARG A 69 -20.82 42.73 -13.68
CA ARG A 69 -20.09 43.72 -14.52
C ARG A 69 -18.98 44.61 -13.94
N ASP A 70 -18.01 44.75 -14.84
CA ASP A 70 -16.96 45.73 -15.05
C ASP A 70 -15.75 45.79 -14.08
N ALA A 71 -14.61 46.11 -14.68
CA ALA A 71 -13.27 45.96 -14.11
C ALA A 71 -12.74 47.26 -13.49
N LEU A 72 -11.75 47.16 -12.58
CA LEU A 72 -10.62 48.09 -12.42
C LEU A 72 -9.64 47.61 -11.32
N HIS A 73 -8.34 47.71 -11.60
CA HIS A 73 -7.23 47.72 -10.61
C HIS A 73 -7.07 49.16 -10.05
N PRO A 74 -6.13 49.45 -9.11
CA PRO A 74 -5.89 48.87 -7.77
C PRO A 74 -5.80 50.00 -6.69
N THR A 75 -5.55 49.70 -5.39
CA THR A 75 -4.44 50.30 -4.56
C THR A 75 -4.53 50.11 -3.02
N ALA A 76 -3.32 49.94 -2.46
CA ALA A 76 -2.75 50.30 -1.15
C ALA A 76 -3.60 50.76 0.08
N CYS A 77 -3.32 50.07 1.19
CA CYS A 77 -3.00 50.55 2.55
C CYS A 77 -3.58 51.87 3.11
N ALA A 78 -4.20 51.77 4.30
CA ALA A 78 -3.99 52.72 5.40
C ALA A 78 -4.16 52.07 6.79
N ARG A 79 -3.31 52.43 7.75
CA ARG A 79 -3.47 52.17 9.20
C ARG A 79 -4.21 53.35 9.84
N LEU A 80 -4.98 53.13 10.91
CA LEU A 80 -5.10 53.98 12.13
C LEU A 80 -5.96 53.19 13.15
N VAL A 81 -5.40 52.74 14.29
CA VAL A 81 -5.25 53.46 15.58
C VAL A 81 -6.54 53.46 16.42
N ALA A 82 -6.41 52.98 17.66
CA ALA A 82 -7.47 52.93 18.67
C ALA A 82 -7.55 54.23 19.51
N PRO A 83 -8.57 54.35 20.37
CA PRO A 83 -8.41 55.01 21.66
C PRO A 83 -8.66 54.08 22.86
N LEU A 84 -8.16 54.51 24.02
CA LEU A 84 -8.10 53.81 25.32
C LEU A 84 -9.18 54.29 26.32
N ALA A 85 -9.40 53.45 27.35
CA ALA A 85 -9.84 53.81 28.72
C ALA A 85 -11.29 54.35 28.88
N ASP A 86 -11.93 54.30 30.05
CA ASP A 86 -11.65 53.69 31.37
C ASP A 86 -13.02 53.29 31.97
N GLY A 87 -13.23 52.23 32.77
CA GLY A 87 -12.80 52.10 34.17
C GLY A 87 -14.04 51.78 35.05
N GLY A 88 -13.91 51.02 36.15
CA GLY A 88 -15.03 50.79 37.09
C GLY A 88 -15.22 49.35 37.63
N ARG A 89 -14.84 49.15 38.89
CA ARG A 89 -15.23 48.03 39.81
C ARG A 89 -15.96 48.68 41.02
N PRO A 90 -16.58 47.98 42.03
CA PRO A 90 -16.32 46.58 42.45
C PRO A 90 -17.48 45.77 43.14
N ARG A 91 -17.14 44.53 43.60
CA ARG A 91 -17.77 43.68 44.66
C ARG A 91 -19.17 43.08 44.36
N HIS A 92 -19.35 41.75 44.34
CA HIS A 92 -19.37 40.88 45.54
C HIS A 92 -18.95 39.41 45.30
N ARG A 93 -18.62 38.69 46.38
CA ARG A 93 -18.35 37.23 46.54
C ARG A 93 -19.36 36.67 47.59
N PRO A 94 -19.51 35.34 47.86
CA PRO A 94 -18.53 34.24 47.67
C PRO A 94 -19.04 32.86 47.17
N GLY A 95 -18.11 31.94 46.90
CA GLY A 95 -18.32 30.49 46.72
C GLY A 95 -16.97 29.76 46.79
N ARG A 96 -16.87 28.60 47.46
CA ARG A 96 -15.60 27.99 47.90
C ARG A 96 -15.01 26.95 46.92
N ALA A 97 -13.67 26.97 46.84
CA ALA A 97 -12.68 25.85 46.87
C ALA A 97 -13.04 24.48 46.26
N ARG A 98 -12.12 23.79 45.57
CA ARG A 98 -10.72 23.49 45.97
C ARG A 98 -9.72 23.65 44.81
N GLY A 99 -8.44 23.71 45.15
CA GLY A 99 -7.34 23.59 44.18
C GLY A 99 -6.20 22.74 44.73
N VAL A 100 -5.27 22.36 43.84
CA VAL A 100 -3.89 21.95 44.16
C VAL A 100 -3.02 22.58 43.08
N GLY A 101 -1.91 23.23 43.48
CA GLY A 101 -0.98 23.88 42.56
C GLY A 101 0.21 22.99 42.21
N LEU A 102 0.85 23.28 41.09
CA LEU A 102 2.18 22.76 40.75
C LEU A 102 3.22 23.87 40.91
N HIS A 103 4.34 23.53 41.54
CA HIS A 103 5.43 24.46 41.84
C HIS A 103 6.29 24.74 40.60
N GLY A 104 6.92 25.91 40.59
CA GLY A 104 7.75 26.39 39.48
C GLY A 104 9.15 25.76 39.40
N LEU A 105 9.76 25.95 38.23
CA LEU A 105 11.12 25.56 37.87
C LEU A 105 12.16 26.51 38.48
N PRO A 106 13.38 26.04 38.81
CA PRO A 106 14.56 26.89 38.91
C PRO A 106 15.19 27.12 37.52
N ALA A 107 15.79 28.30 37.33
CA ALA A 107 16.60 28.63 36.16
C ALA A 107 18.10 28.36 36.42
N GLY A 108 18.87 28.12 35.36
CA GLY A 108 20.32 27.94 35.43
C GLY A 108 20.93 27.81 34.03
N ASP A 109 21.49 28.91 33.52
CA ASP A 109 22.08 28.98 32.18
C ASP A 109 23.38 28.18 32.05
N ARG A 110 23.66 27.66 30.84
CA ARG A 110 24.98 27.86 30.20
C ARG A 110 24.97 27.61 28.69
N GLU A 111 25.63 28.55 28.02
CA GLU A 111 25.86 28.72 26.59
C GLU A 111 26.46 27.49 25.87
N ALA A 112 26.08 27.26 24.60
CA ALA A 112 27.05 27.30 23.48
C ALA A 112 26.41 27.06 22.07
N ARG A 113 26.51 28.09 21.23
CA ARG A 113 26.81 28.05 19.77
C ARG A 113 25.84 27.33 18.80
N GLU A 114 25.00 28.13 18.15
CA GLU A 114 24.59 27.89 16.75
C GLU A 114 25.75 28.21 15.78
N PRO A 115 25.85 27.50 14.64
CA PRO A 115 26.42 28.03 13.40
C PRO A 115 25.30 28.40 12.42
N ALA A 116 25.20 29.69 12.07
CA ALA A 116 24.30 30.15 11.03
C ALA A 116 24.87 29.91 9.62
N HIS A 117 24.06 29.41 8.68
CA HIS A 117 24.28 29.57 7.25
C HIS A 117 22.95 29.69 6.48
N PRO A 118 22.93 30.28 5.26
CA PRO A 118 21.90 31.26 4.92
C PRO A 118 20.88 30.77 3.88
N ALA A 119 19.77 31.51 3.78
CA ALA A 119 18.81 31.36 2.70
C ALA A 119 19.46 31.62 1.32
N PRO A 120 19.21 30.77 0.30
CA PRO A 120 19.70 31.01 -1.05
C PRO A 120 18.96 32.18 -1.69
N ARG A 121 19.72 33.14 -2.24
CA ARG A 121 19.18 34.23 -3.05
C ARG A 121 18.95 33.74 -4.47
N GLY A 122 17.84 34.15 -5.08
CA GLY A 122 17.60 33.90 -6.50
C GLY A 122 18.47 34.77 -7.40
N SER A 123 18.99 34.15 -8.47
CA SER A 123 19.49 34.83 -9.68
C SER A 123 19.26 33.89 -10.86
N GLY A 124 18.31 34.22 -11.74
CA GLY A 124 17.98 33.38 -12.89
C GLY A 124 18.82 33.68 -14.13
N ALA A 125 19.13 32.64 -14.90
CA ALA A 125 19.42 32.75 -16.34
C ALA A 125 19.23 31.40 -17.05
N GLY A 126 18.28 31.33 -17.99
CA GLY A 126 18.47 30.56 -19.23
C GLY A 126 18.40 29.02 -19.19
N GLY A 127 17.42 28.41 -18.52
CA GLY A 127 17.04 27.01 -18.76
C GLY A 127 15.55 26.90 -19.12
N ARG A 128 15.21 26.23 -20.22
CA ARG A 128 13.80 25.92 -20.55
C ARG A 128 13.33 24.74 -19.69
N GLY A 129 13.09 24.99 -18.41
CA GLY A 129 12.45 24.01 -17.54
C GLY A 129 11.07 23.68 -18.08
N SER A 130 10.81 22.40 -18.35
CA SER A 130 9.44 21.92 -18.50
C SER A 130 8.72 22.20 -17.19
N ALA A 131 7.63 22.96 -17.23
CA ALA A 131 6.79 23.12 -16.07
C ALA A 131 6.03 21.80 -15.88
N HIS A 132 6.56 20.91 -15.03
CA HIS A 132 5.92 19.66 -14.63
C HIS A 132 4.48 20.00 -14.19
N ARG A 133 3.51 19.62 -15.02
CA ARG A 133 2.14 20.06 -14.87
C ARG A 133 1.42 19.08 -13.97
N LEU A 134 1.55 19.30 -12.66
CA LEU A 134 0.77 18.58 -11.66
C LEU A 134 -0.72 18.66 -12.02
N ILE A 135 -1.36 17.48 -12.08
CA ILE A 135 -2.82 17.36 -12.19
C ILE A 135 -3.29 16.79 -10.86
N ASP A 136 -3.94 17.63 -10.05
CA ASP A 136 -4.46 17.24 -8.75
C ASP A 136 -5.85 16.60 -8.90
N GLU A 137 -5.97 15.33 -8.57
CA GLU A 137 -7.24 14.63 -8.35
C GLU A 137 -7.57 14.58 -6.85
N PRO A 138 -8.81 14.21 -6.46
CA PRO A 138 -9.16 14.10 -5.04
C PRO A 138 -8.32 13.07 -4.27
N ASP A 139 -7.89 12.00 -4.95
CA ASP A 139 -7.28 10.82 -4.32
C ASP A 139 -5.79 10.64 -4.61
N PHE A 140 -5.27 11.33 -5.63
CA PHE A 140 -3.86 11.32 -6.02
C PHE A 140 -3.47 12.63 -6.72
N HIS A 141 -2.18 12.95 -6.77
CA HIS A 141 -1.65 13.94 -7.69
C HIS A 141 -0.81 13.27 -8.78
N LEU A 142 -0.83 13.84 -9.99
CA LEU A 142 -0.14 13.28 -11.14
C LEU A 142 1.18 14.01 -11.39
N GLU A 143 2.31 13.32 -11.23
CA GLU A 143 3.65 13.82 -11.55
C GLU A 143 4.13 13.23 -12.88
N GLN A 144 4.62 14.08 -13.80
CA GLN A 144 5.29 13.59 -15.01
C GLN A 144 6.74 13.23 -14.68
N VAL A 145 7.04 11.93 -14.74
CA VAL A 145 8.36 11.36 -14.42
C VAL A 145 9.26 11.21 -15.66
N ALA A 146 8.67 11.02 -16.85
CA ALA A 146 9.38 11.08 -18.13
C ALA A 146 8.41 11.43 -19.29
N ASP A 147 8.92 11.49 -20.52
CA ASP A 147 8.08 11.69 -21.69
C ASP A 147 7.21 10.46 -21.98
N GLY A 148 5.89 10.64 -21.97
CA GLY A 148 4.91 9.56 -22.04
C GLY A 148 4.74 8.73 -20.75
N ALA A 149 5.29 9.15 -19.60
CA ALA A 149 5.15 8.42 -18.33
C ALA A 149 4.84 9.33 -17.13
N TRP A 150 3.81 8.97 -16.36
CA TRP A 150 3.32 9.71 -15.21
C TRP A 150 3.11 8.80 -14.00
N ALA A 151 3.53 9.28 -12.83
CA ALA A 151 3.23 8.69 -11.53
C ALA A 151 1.94 9.29 -10.97
N ALA A 152 1.01 8.46 -10.53
CA ALA A 152 -0.20 8.86 -9.82
C ALA A 152 0.01 8.59 -8.33
N ILE A 153 0.51 9.60 -7.60
CA ILE A 153 0.94 9.50 -6.22
C ILE A 153 -0.26 9.69 -5.29
N ALA A 154 -0.58 8.67 -4.50
CA ALA A 154 -1.74 8.64 -3.63
C ALA A 154 -1.67 9.70 -2.52
N VAL A 155 -2.78 10.40 -2.31
CA VAL A 155 -2.95 11.38 -1.22
C VAL A 155 -4.18 11.10 -0.34
N SER A 156 -4.99 10.08 -0.68
CA SER A 156 -6.15 9.65 0.10
C SER A 156 -6.14 8.16 0.40
N ASN A 157 -6.92 7.77 1.42
CA ASN A 157 -7.19 6.39 1.78
C ASN A 157 -8.02 5.63 0.71
N LEU A 158 -8.65 6.33 -0.24
CA LEU A 158 -9.40 5.71 -1.35
C LEU A 158 -8.46 5.27 -2.50
N ALA A 159 -7.26 5.86 -2.58
CA ALA A 159 -6.17 5.40 -3.43
C ALA A 159 -5.30 4.34 -2.71
N ALA A 160 -4.82 4.70 -1.52
CA ALA A 160 -3.89 3.96 -0.64
C ALA A 160 -2.49 3.70 -1.23
N GLY A 161 -2.40 2.90 -2.30
CA GLY A 161 -1.19 2.66 -3.09
C GLY A 161 -1.04 3.65 -4.24
N ASN A 162 0.15 3.80 -4.79
CA ASN A 162 0.44 4.58 -5.98
C ASN A 162 0.08 3.80 -7.25
N ALA A 163 -0.18 4.52 -8.34
CA ALA A 163 -0.40 3.95 -9.67
C ALA A 163 0.45 4.67 -10.74
N GLY A 164 0.39 4.20 -11.98
CA GLY A 164 1.06 4.79 -13.14
C GLY A 164 0.15 4.97 -14.34
N ILE A 165 0.44 5.98 -15.16
CA ILE A 165 -0.16 6.16 -16.50
C ILE A 165 0.99 6.24 -17.51
N VAL A 166 0.89 5.48 -18.60
CA VAL A 166 1.92 5.41 -19.65
C VAL A 166 1.28 5.51 -21.04
N ASP A 167 1.87 6.30 -21.92
CA ASP A 167 1.62 6.27 -23.37
C ASP A 167 2.61 5.31 -24.05
N LEU A 168 2.09 4.23 -24.59
CA LEU A 168 2.81 3.17 -25.29
C LEU A 168 2.88 3.45 -26.80
N ASP A 169 3.16 4.68 -27.19
CA ASP A 169 3.17 5.18 -28.57
C ASP A 169 1.87 4.90 -29.35
N GLY A 170 0.74 4.87 -28.64
CA GLY A 170 -0.55 4.54 -29.22
C GLY A 170 -1.42 3.56 -28.45
N GLU A 171 -1.01 3.13 -27.27
CA GLU A 171 -1.93 2.56 -26.29
C GLU A 171 -1.76 3.29 -24.97
N THR A 172 -2.83 3.39 -24.19
CA THR A 172 -2.76 4.04 -22.88
C THR A 172 -2.85 2.94 -21.85
N LEU A 173 -1.74 2.78 -21.12
CA LEU A 173 -1.59 1.80 -20.05
C LEU A 173 -1.82 2.47 -18.70
N VAL A 174 -2.54 1.78 -17.83
CA VAL A 174 -2.56 2.05 -16.38
C VAL A 174 -1.80 0.93 -15.67
N PHE A 175 -0.85 1.30 -14.81
CA PHE A 175 -0.13 0.37 -13.94
C PHE A 175 -0.69 0.50 -12.53
N ASP A 176 -1.32 -0.57 -12.03
CA ASP A 176 -2.13 -0.64 -10.82
C ASP A 176 -3.36 0.30 -10.77
N THR A 177 -4.40 -0.12 -10.05
CA THR A 177 -5.75 0.47 -10.20
C THR A 177 -6.33 1.10 -8.94
N PHE A 178 -5.55 1.31 -7.88
CA PHE A 178 -6.00 1.83 -6.59
C PHE A 178 -6.96 0.90 -5.81
N TRP A 179 -7.14 1.24 -4.51
CA TRP A 179 -7.99 0.49 -3.57
C TRP A 179 -9.49 0.57 -3.87
N THR A 180 -9.93 1.56 -4.65
CA THR A 180 -11.35 1.80 -4.89
C THR A 180 -11.67 2.18 -6.34
N PRO A 181 -12.87 1.80 -6.85
CA PRO A 181 -13.40 2.29 -8.12
C PRO A 181 -13.50 3.83 -8.19
N ALA A 182 -13.69 4.49 -7.04
CA ALA A 182 -13.73 5.94 -6.95
C ALA A 182 -12.39 6.58 -7.37
N ALA A 183 -11.28 6.16 -6.75
CA ALA A 183 -9.94 6.64 -7.12
C ALA A 183 -9.56 6.20 -8.55
N ALA A 184 -9.88 4.96 -8.93
CA ALA A 184 -9.61 4.41 -10.26
C ALA A 184 -10.24 5.21 -11.42
N ARG A 185 -11.46 5.74 -11.22
CA ARG A 185 -12.10 6.68 -12.17
C ARG A 185 -11.28 7.95 -12.37
N GLY A 186 -10.54 8.39 -11.35
CA GLY A 186 -9.59 9.50 -11.45
C GLY A 186 -8.48 9.24 -12.47
N LEU A 187 -7.94 8.01 -12.55
CA LEU A 187 -6.93 7.63 -13.55
C LEU A 187 -7.48 7.74 -14.98
N VAL A 188 -8.71 7.26 -15.22
CA VAL A 188 -9.40 7.42 -16.51
C VAL A 188 -9.61 8.90 -16.86
N GLY A 189 -9.96 9.74 -15.87
CA GLY A 189 -10.05 11.18 -16.05
C GLY A 189 -8.69 11.83 -16.36
N ALA A 190 -7.62 11.38 -15.69
CA ALA A 190 -6.26 11.91 -15.83
C ALA A 190 -5.70 11.62 -17.22
N ALA A 191 -5.80 10.39 -17.71
CA ALA A 191 -5.46 10.01 -19.08
C ALA A 191 -6.19 10.90 -20.12
N LYS A 192 -7.50 11.14 -19.94
CA LYS A 192 -8.28 12.04 -20.80
C LYS A 192 -7.80 13.49 -20.76
N ARG A 193 -7.40 14.02 -19.59
CA ARG A 193 -6.87 15.40 -19.45
C ARG A 193 -5.45 15.56 -20.00
N LEU A 194 -4.64 14.50 -19.99
CA LEU A 194 -3.36 14.44 -20.69
C LEU A 194 -3.52 14.44 -22.22
N GLY A 195 -4.73 14.16 -22.74
CA GLY A 195 -5.00 14.04 -24.17
C GLY A 195 -4.62 12.67 -24.74
N LEU A 196 -4.41 11.67 -23.88
CA LEU A 196 -4.13 10.29 -24.28
C LEU A 196 -5.38 9.61 -24.85
N ARG A 197 -5.19 8.41 -25.41
CA ARG A 197 -6.30 7.55 -25.86
C ARG A 197 -7.10 7.06 -24.63
N PRO A 198 -8.31 6.50 -24.83
CA PRO A 198 -8.92 5.64 -23.81
C PRO A 198 -7.92 4.56 -23.37
N VAL A 199 -7.90 4.27 -22.06
CA VAL A 199 -7.08 3.20 -21.49
C VAL A 199 -7.47 1.88 -22.15
N SER A 200 -6.52 1.23 -22.83
CA SER A 200 -6.70 -0.06 -23.51
C SER A 200 -5.97 -1.20 -22.82
N VAL A 201 -5.01 -0.89 -21.95
CA VAL A 201 -4.22 -1.87 -21.19
C VAL A 201 -4.22 -1.49 -19.71
N VAL A 202 -4.40 -2.47 -18.84
CA VAL A 202 -4.10 -2.37 -17.41
C VAL A 202 -3.07 -3.44 -17.07
N ALA A 203 -2.08 -3.11 -16.25
CA ALA A 203 -1.13 -4.07 -15.70
C ALA A 203 -1.19 -4.02 -14.17
N ASN A 204 -1.54 -5.15 -13.53
CA ASN A 204 -1.44 -5.27 -12.07
C ASN A 204 -0.08 -5.84 -11.69
N SER A 205 0.61 -5.17 -10.76
CA SER A 205 1.87 -5.60 -10.16
C SER A 205 1.70 -6.87 -9.34
N HIS A 206 0.76 -6.86 -8.40
CA HIS A 206 0.49 -7.96 -7.47
C HIS A 206 -0.98 -7.97 -7.05
N TRP A 207 -1.33 -8.71 -5.99
CA TRP A 207 -2.71 -9.03 -5.65
C TRP A 207 -3.33 -8.20 -4.50
N HIS A 208 -2.58 -7.32 -3.83
CA HIS A 208 -3.15 -6.54 -2.73
C HIS A 208 -4.17 -5.53 -3.24
N GLY A 209 -5.14 -5.23 -2.37
CA GLY A 209 -6.38 -4.57 -2.77
C GLY A 209 -6.18 -3.21 -3.42
N ASP A 210 -5.20 -2.45 -2.94
CA ASP A 210 -4.81 -1.13 -3.42
C ASP A 210 -4.11 -1.12 -4.78
N HIS A 211 -3.83 -2.29 -5.35
CA HIS A 211 -3.29 -2.43 -6.70
C HIS A 211 -4.30 -3.00 -7.71
N VAL A 212 -5.43 -3.55 -7.23
CA VAL A 212 -6.37 -4.36 -8.06
C VAL A 212 -7.86 -4.03 -7.92
N ARG A 213 -8.32 -3.42 -6.82
CA ARG A 213 -9.77 -3.29 -6.54
C ARG A 213 -10.46 -2.22 -7.41
N GLY A 214 -9.69 -1.35 -8.07
CA GLY A 214 -10.20 -0.50 -9.15
C GLY A 214 -10.36 -1.16 -10.52
N ASN A 215 -9.93 -2.41 -10.72
CA ASN A 215 -9.93 -3.11 -12.01
C ASN A 215 -11.28 -3.07 -12.76
N GLN A 216 -12.40 -3.06 -12.03
CA GLN A 216 -13.75 -3.02 -12.61
C GLN A 216 -14.00 -1.76 -13.47
N VAL A 217 -13.30 -0.66 -13.24
CA VAL A 217 -13.50 0.62 -13.93
C VAL A 217 -13.05 0.58 -15.40
N PHE A 218 -12.18 -0.36 -15.75
CA PHE A 218 -11.49 -0.42 -17.04
C PHE A 218 -12.14 -1.41 -18.01
N GLU A 219 -13.48 -1.47 -18.07
CA GLU A 219 -14.27 -2.52 -18.79
C GLU A 219 -13.76 -2.87 -20.20
N GLU A 220 -13.38 -1.86 -21.00
CA GLU A 220 -12.91 -1.99 -22.39
C GLU A 220 -11.39 -2.28 -22.53
N ALA A 221 -10.64 -2.30 -21.43
CA ALA A 221 -9.20 -2.56 -21.43
C ALA A 221 -8.89 -4.03 -21.13
N THR A 222 -7.81 -4.54 -21.73
CA THR A 222 -7.24 -5.85 -21.37
C THR A 222 -6.42 -5.72 -20.09
N ILE A 223 -6.77 -6.48 -19.05
CA ILE A 223 -6.02 -6.52 -17.79
C ILE A 223 -4.98 -7.64 -17.82
N LEU A 224 -3.71 -7.29 -17.56
CA LEU A 224 -2.54 -8.16 -17.52
C LEU A 224 -2.05 -8.34 -16.08
N SER A 225 -1.57 -9.54 -15.75
CA SER A 225 -0.81 -9.80 -14.51
C SER A 225 0.02 -11.08 -14.63
N THR A 226 0.81 -11.41 -13.60
CA THR A 226 1.37 -12.77 -13.50
C THR A 226 0.24 -13.80 -13.30
N ARG A 227 0.43 -15.06 -13.74
CA ARG A 227 -0.57 -16.11 -13.46
C ARG A 227 -0.89 -16.21 -11.96
N ARG A 228 0.13 -16.03 -11.11
CA ARG A 228 0.00 -16.10 -9.66
C ARG A 228 -0.81 -14.94 -9.08
N THR A 229 -0.63 -13.72 -9.58
CA THR A 229 -1.45 -12.56 -9.19
C THR A 229 -2.92 -12.83 -9.48
N ARG A 230 -3.26 -13.30 -10.68
CA ARG A 230 -4.65 -13.66 -11.05
C ARG A 230 -5.28 -14.72 -10.13
N GLU A 231 -4.52 -15.75 -9.74
CA GLU A 231 -4.96 -16.77 -8.77
C GLU A 231 -5.22 -16.18 -7.38
N LEU A 232 -4.37 -15.27 -6.91
CA LEU A 232 -4.46 -14.67 -5.58
C LEU A 232 -5.56 -13.61 -5.49
N ILE A 233 -5.83 -12.84 -6.55
CA ILE A 233 -7.01 -11.97 -6.64
C ILE A 233 -8.30 -12.83 -6.55
N ALA A 234 -8.33 -13.97 -7.25
CA ALA A 234 -9.48 -14.88 -7.26
C ALA A 234 -9.68 -15.67 -5.96
N THR A 235 -8.77 -15.55 -4.98
CA THR A 235 -8.82 -16.30 -3.71
C THR A 235 -8.60 -15.37 -2.52
N ARG A 236 -7.36 -14.99 -2.23
CA ARG A 236 -7.02 -14.23 -1.03
C ARG A 236 -7.56 -12.79 -1.01
N ASP A 237 -7.62 -12.10 -2.15
CA ASP A 237 -8.27 -10.77 -2.17
C ASP A 237 -9.78 -10.92 -1.92
N GLN A 238 -10.43 -11.95 -2.46
CA GLN A 238 -11.85 -12.23 -2.15
C GLN A 238 -12.06 -12.49 -0.66
N GLU A 239 -11.19 -13.28 -0.03
CA GLU A 239 -11.21 -13.55 1.41
C GLU A 239 -11.01 -12.27 2.23
N ARG A 240 -10.04 -11.42 1.86
CA ARG A 240 -9.78 -10.13 2.52
C ARG A 240 -10.94 -9.15 2.36
N LEU A 241 -11.46 -8.99 1.14
CA LEU A 241 -12.59 -8.09 0.85
C LEU A 241 -13.87 -8.55 1.57
N ALA A 242 -14.11 -9.86 1.64
CA ALA A 242 -15.23 -10.40 2.42
C ALA A 242 -15.07 -10.14 3.93
N GLY A 243 -13.86 -10.32 4.47
CA GLY A 243 -13.53 -9.96 5.86
C GLY A 243 -13.73 -8.47 6.15
N LEU A 244 -13.20 -7.60 5.29
CA LEU A 244 -13.38 -6.15 5.37
C LEU A 244 -14.86 -5.75 5.33
N ARG A 245 -15.65 -6.29 4.39
CA ARG A 245 -17.10 -6.04 4.31
C ARG A 245 -17.80 -6.45 5.63
N GLN A 246 -17.45 -7.61 6.20
CA GLN A 246 -18.00 -8.07 7.49
C GLN A 246 -17.58 -7.18 8.68
N GLU A 247 -16.34 -6.70 8.72
CA GLU A 247 -15.87 -5.77 9.77
C GLU A 247 -16.65 -4.45 9.71
N LEU A 248 -16.84 -3.92 8.49
CA LEU A 248 -17.57 -2.69 8.23
C LEU A 248 -19.06 -2.79 8.60
N GLU A 249 -19.72 -3.93 8.37
CA GLU A 249 -21.08 -4.19 8.85
C GLU A 249 -21.23 -4.08 10.38
N THR A 250 -20.14 -4.27 11.13
CA THR A 250 -20.12 -4.23 12.61
C THR A 250 -19.52 -2.93 13.18
N THR A 251 -19.07 -2.01 12.33
CA THR A 251 -18.36 -0.79 12.75
C THR A 251 -19.26 0.43 12.62
N GLU A 252 -19.62 1.06 13.75
CA GLU A 252 -20.54 2.22 13.76
C GLU A 252 -19.86 3.56 13.40
N ASP A 253 -18.53 3.63 13.44
CA ASP A 253 -17.75 4.88 13.36
C ASP A 253 -16.98 5.10 12.04
N GLU A 254 -17.06 4.19 11.06
CA GLU A 254 -16.29 4.32 9.81
C GLU A 254 -16.85 5.45 8.91
N PRO A 255 -16.01 6.26 8.23
CA PRO A 255 -16.48 7.31 7.34
C PRO A 255 -17.43 6.78 6.25
N PRO A 256 -18.59 7.41 6.00
CA PRO A 256 -19.55 6.94 5.00
C PRO A 256 -19.00 6.82 3.57
N GLU A 257 -17.94 7.59 3.25
CA GLU A 257 -17.20 7.50 1.99
C GLU A 257 -16.42 6.18 1.84
N ILE A 258 -15.80 5.69 2.91
CA ILE A 258 -15.11 4.39 2.94
C ILE A 258 -16.13 3.26 2.83
N MET A 259 -17.23 3.36 3.60
CA MET A 259 -18.34 2.40 3.56
C MET A 259 -18.92 2.26 2.15
N ALA A 260 -19.20 3.40 1.49
CA ALA A 260 -19.72 3.43 0.13
C ALA A 260 -18.71 2.89 -0.89
N ALA A 261 -17.43 3.25 -0.75
CA ALA A 261 -16.38 2.79 -1.65
C ALA A 261 -16.20 1.26 -1.57
N VAL A 262 -16.13 0.68 -0.37
CA VAL A 262 -15.98 -0.78 -0.18
C VAL A 262 -17.22 -1.55 -0.65
N ALA A 263 -18.41 -0.97 -0.50
CA ALA A 263 -19.65 -1.54 -1.05
C ALA A 263 -19.70 -1.49 -2.59
N GLU A 264 -18.91 -0.64 -3.24
CA GLU A 264 -18.83 -0.52 -4.72
C GLU A 264 -17.83 -1.52 -5.35
N ILE A 265 -16.88 -2.05 -4.58
CA ILE A 265 -15.81 -2.93 -5.08
C ILE A 265 -16.41 -4.27 -5.53
N GLU A 266 -16.42 -4.52 -6.83
CA GLU A 266 -16.78 -5.79 -7.46
C GLU A 266 -15.55 -6.33 -8.19
N PRO A 267 -14.84 -7.32 -7.61
CA PRO A 267 -13.52 -7.73 -8.10
C PRO A 267 -13.50 -8.23 -9.54
N ARG A 268 -12.65 -7.62 -10.36
CA ARG A 268 -12.37 -8.06 -11.74
C ARG A 268 -10.99 -8.71 -11.82
N LEU A 269 -10.98 -9.97 -12.26
CA LEU A 269 -9.76 -10.73 -12.53
C LEU A 269 -9.06 -10.23 -13.80
N PRO A 270 -7.72 -10.31 -13.85
CA PRO A 270 -6.95 -10.17 -15.07
C PRO A 270 -7.43 -11.08 -16.21
N ASP A 271 -7.44 -10.56 -17.43
CA ASP A 271 -7.91 -11.23 -18.64
C ASP A 271 -6.79 -12.10 -19.25
N GLU A 272 -5.58 -11.52 -19.34
CA GLU A 272 -4.37 -12.17 -19.83
C GLU A 272 -3.34 -12.38 -18.69
N VAL A 273 -2.49 -13.40 -18.85
CA VAL A 273 -1.42 -13.71 -17.90
C VAL A 273 -0.08 -13.91 -18.59
N PHE A 274 1.00 -13.56 -17.89
CA PHE A 274 2.38 -13.87 -18.27
C PHE A 274 3.11 -14.59 -17.13
N ASP A 275 4.30 -15.13 -17.44
CA ASP A 275 5.08 -15.97 -16.52
C ASP A 275 6.41 -15.34 -16.05
N GLU A 276 7.12 -14.63 -16.93
CA GLU A 276 8.39 -13.96 -16.60
C GLU A 276 8.41 -12.50 -17.08
N ARG A 277 8.05 -12.27 -18.35
CA ARG A 277 8.14 -10.97 -19.02
C ARG A 277 7.06 -10.84 -20.10
N ARG A 278 6.50 -9.64 -20.24
CA ARG A 278 5.53 -9.26 -21.29
C ARG A 278 5.94 -7.90 -21.87
N SER A 279 6.29 -7.91 -23.16
CA SER A 279 6.58 -6.68 -23.91
C SER A 279 5.30 -5.96 -24.28
N LEU A 280 5.29 -4.64 -24.10
CA LEU A 280 4.17 -3.72 -24.31
C LEU A 280 4.61 -2.52 -25.17
N GLY A 281 5.44 -2.78 -26.19
CA GLY A 281 6.06 -1.73 -27.01
C GLY A 281 7.31 -1.18 -26.32
N ARG A 282 7.26 0.07 -25.85
CA ARG A 282 8.38 0.72 -25.14
C ARG A 282 8.51 0.31 -23.66
N ALA A 283 7.48 -0.32 -23.09
CA ALA A 283 7.46 -0.78 -21.71
C ALA A 283 7.57 -2.32 -21.62
N GLU A 284 8.28 -2.81 -20.60
CA GLU A 284 8.41 -4.22 -20.28
C GLU A 284 7.79 -4.49 -18.91
N LEU A 285 6.76 -5.32 -18.85
CA LEU A 285 6.19 -5.81 -17.59
C LEU A 285 6.92 -7.10 -17.20
N VAL A 286 7.54 -7.13 -16.02
CA VAL A 286 8.50 -8.18 -15.62
C VAL A 286 8.19 -8.65 -14.20
N THR A 287 8.29 -9.96 -13.95
CA THR A 287 8.33 -10.53 -12.60
C THR A 287 9.68 -11.20 -12.35
N TYR A 288 10.20 -11.05 -11.14
CA TYR A 288 11.36 -11.81 -10.64
C TYR A 288 10.95 -12.92 -9.67
N GLY A 289 9.64 -13.16 -9.51
CA GLY A 289 9.05 -14.02 -8.49
C GLY A 289 8.13 -13.22 -7.57
N GLY A 290 8.21 -13.50 -6.27
CA GLY A 290 7.57 -12.70 -5.23
C GLY A 290 8.51 -11.66 -4.64
N GLY A 291 8.46 -11.51 -3.32
CA GLY A 291 9.27 -10.57 -2.55
C GLY A 291 8.42 -9.97 -1.45
N HIS A 292 7.62 -8.98 -1.81
CA HIS A 292 6.57 -8.39 -0.98
C HIS A 292 5.37 -9.34 -0.85
N THR A 293 4.97 -9.98 -1.96
CA THR A 293 4.01 -11.08 -2.01
C THR A 293 4.62 -12.32 -2.65
N GLU A 294 3.80 -13.28 -3.10
CA GLU A 294 4.26 -14.41 -3.92
C GLU A 294 4.16 -14.17 -5.44
N SER A 295 3.79 -12.97 -5.90
CA SER A 295 3.39 -12.76 -7.30
C SER A 295 3.80 -11.43 -7.95
N ASP A 296 4.76 -10.72 -7.34
CA ASP A 296 5.10 -9.34 -7.65
C ASP A 296 5.66 -9.15 -9.08
N ALA A 297 5.25 -8.04 -9.71
CA ALA A 297 5.73 -7.59 -11.00
C ALA A 297 5.94 -6.07 -11.01
N PHE A 298 6.86 -5.61 -11.86
CA PHE A 298 7.21 -4.22 -12.06
C PHE A 298 7.17 -3.86 -13.55
N LEU A 299 6.97 -2.58 -13.86
CA LEU A 299 7.00 -2.05 -15.23
C LEU A 299 8.26 -1.22 -15.45
N HIS A 300 9.08 -1.59 -16.42
CA HIS A 300 10.32 -0.89 -16.76
C HIS A 300 10.24 -0.26 -18.15
N LEU A 301 10.51 1.05 -18.23
CA LEU A 301 10.62 1.82 -19.47
C LEU A 301 12.09 2.21 -19.61
N ALA A 302 12.88 1.31 -20.19
CA ALA A 302 14.34 1.46 -20.28
C ALA A 302 14.77 2.65 -21.17
N ASP A 303 13.95 3.01 -22.16
CA ASP A 303 14.15 4.16 -23.04
C ASP A 303 13.88 5.50 -22.34
N ALA A 304 12.92 5.51 -21.41
CA ALA A 304 12.50 6.67 -20.64
C ALA A 304 13.26 6.82 -19.30
N GLY A 305 13.99 5.79 -18.87
CA GLY A 305 14.67 5.74 -17.58
C GLY A 305 13.71 5.67 -16.38
N VAL A 306 12.57 4.97 -16.52
CA VAL A 306 11.54 4.89 -15.46
C VAL A 306 11.32 3.44 -15.01
N LEU A 307 11.25 3.23 -13.70
CA LEU A 307 10.86 1.97 -13.07
C LEU A 307 9.62 2.20 -12.19
N PHE A 308 8.48 1.59 -12.54
CA PHE A 308 7.34 1.45 -11.63
C PHE A 308 7.51 0.14 -10.87
N ALA A 309 7.94 0.22 -9.61
CA ALA A 309 8.29 -0.95 -8.81
C ALA A 309 7.10 -1.55 -8.04
N ALA A 310 6.00 -0.81 -7.91
CA ALA A 310 4.95 -1.10 -6.92
C ALA A 310 5.58 -1.41 -5.54
N ASP A 311 4.95 -2.26 -4.75
CA ASP A 311 5.41 -2.58 -3.40
C ASP A 311 6.68 -3.43 -3.34
N LEU A 312 7.36 -3.72 -4.45
CA LEU A 312 8.76 -4.18 -4.38
C LEU A 312 9.69 -3.11 -3.83
N VAL A 313 9.35 -1.82 -3.93
CA VAL A 313 10.12 -0.72 -3.32
C VAL A 313 9.18 0.34 -2.76
N LEU A 314 9.36 0.70 -1.49
CA LEU A 314 8.61 1.79 -0.84
C LEU A 314 9.55 2.94 -0.48
N VAL A 315 9.13 4.19 -0.70
CA VAL A 315 9.91 5.40 -0.38
C VAL A 315 9.41 5.99 0.93
N ARG A 316 10.30 6.02 1.93
CA ARG A 316 10.02 6.56 3.30
C ARG A 316 8.76 5.97 3.96
N ASN A 317 8.47 4.70 3.72
CA ASN A 317 7.31 3.99 4.23
C ASN A 317 7.71 2.58 4.71
N HIS A 318 7.20 2.17 5.86
CA HIS A 318 7.44 0.86 6.44
C HIS A 318 6.66 -0.23 5.69
N ALA A 319 7.36 -1.11 4.99
CA ALA A 319 6.73 -2.23 4.28
C ALA A 319 5.95 -3.21 5.18
N TRP A 320 5.11 -4.03 4.56
CA TRP A 320 4.57 -5.28 5.14
C TRP A 320 5.24 -6.49 4.46
N MET A 321 5.59 -7.51 5.25
CA MET A 321 6.36 -8.68 4.78
C MET A 321 5.59 -10.02 4.88
N GLY A 322 4.38 -10.02 5.43
CA GLY A 322 3.71 -11.26 5.87
C GLY A 322 3.13 -12.14 4.77
N ASP A 323 2.99 -11.61 3.54
CA ASP A 323 2.51 -12.36 2.36
C ASP A 323 3.63 -12.79 1.41
N GLY A 324 4.88 -12.43 1.71
CA GLY A 324 6.02 -12.58 0.82
C GLY A 324 7.14 -13.43 1.38
N ASN A 325 8.35 -13.18 0.88
CA ASN A 325 9.58 -13.85 1.29
C ASN A 325 10.68 -12.77 1.47
N PRO A 326 10.95 -12.33 2.71
CA PRO A 326 11.92 -11.28 3.01
C PRO A 326 13.32 -11.55 2.44
N GLU A 327 13.77 -12.81 2.47
CA GLU A 327 15.09 -13.19 1.99
C GLU A 327 15.17 -13.09 0.46
N ALA A 328 14.16 -13.60 -0.24
CA ALA A 328 14.07 -13.46 -1.70
C ALA A 328 13.84 -11.99 -2.14
N TRP A 329 13.17 -11.19 -1.31
CA TRP A 329 12.97 -9.76 -1.57
C TRP A 329 14.29 -8.98 -1.57
N LEU A 330 15.22 -9.30 -0.66
CA LEU A 330 16.58 -8.73 -0.68
C LEU A 330 17.32 -9.05 -2.00
N GLU A 331 17.26 -10.29 -2.48
CA GLU A 331 17.85 -10.70 -3.76
C GLU A 331 17.21 -9.99 -4.96
N ILE A 332 15.91 -9.72 -4.89
CA ILE A 332 15.17 -9.00 -5.93
C ILE A 332 15.51 -7.50 -5.91
N LEU A 333 15.73 -6.90 -4.75
CA LEU A 333 16.21 -5.52 -4.64
C LEU A 333 17.64 -5.37 -5.18
N ASP A 334 18.51 -6.36 -4.97
CA ASP A 334 19.83 -6.38 -5.62
C ASP A 334 19.70 -6.36 -7.15
N ARG A 335 18.80 -7.19 -7.72
CA ARG A 335 18.55 -7.25 -9.17
C ARG A 335 17.86 -5.98 -9.71
N LEU A 336 16.95 -5.38 -8.95
CA LEU A 336 16.35 -4.08 -9.33
C LEU A 336 17.42 -2.97 -9.31
N ALA A 337 18.36 -3.00 -8.37
CA ALA A 337 19.47 -2.05 -8.33
C ALA A 337 20.45 -2.17 -9.51
N GLU A 338 20.43 -3.28 -10.28
CA GLU A 338 21.17 -3.45 -11.53
C GLU A 338 20.48 -2.81 -12.75
N LEU A 339 19.17 -2.50 -12.69
CA LEU A 339 18.44 -1.90 -13.80
C LEU A 339 18.82 -0.42 -14.01
N GLU A 340 18.92 0.00 -15.27
CA GLU A 340 19.10 1.40 -15.63
C GLU A 340 17.76 2.14 -15.60
N PHE A 341 17.63 3.07 -14.66
CA PHE A 341 16.53 4.04 -14.52
C PHE A 341 17.00 5.23 -13.67
N GLU A 342 16.40 6.40 -13.89
CA GLU A 342 16.61 7.61 -13.08
C GLU A 342 15.45 7.87 -12.12
N ALA A 343 14.21 7.62 -12.56
CA ALA A 343 12.99 7.82 -11.78
C ALA A 343 12.40 6.48 -11.31
N LEU A 344 12.06 6.42 -10.03
CA LEU A 344 11.38 5.29 -9.39
C LEU A 344 9.97 5.72 -8.99
N VAL A 345 8.96 4.97 -9.42
CA VAL A 345 7.60 5.07 -8.87
C VAL A 345 7.39 3.90 -7.90
N PRO A 346 7.44 4.15 -6.58
CA PRO A 346 7.23 3.12 -5.56
C PRO A 346 5.74 2.80 -5.42
N GLY A 347 5.41 1.68 -4.78
CA GLY A 347 4.02 1.34 -4.44
C GLY A 347 3.44 2.26 -3.37
N HIS A 348 4.26 2.74 -2.43
CA HIS A 348 3.90 3.87 -1.57
C HIS A 348 5.07 4.85 -1.38
N GLY A 349 4.73 6.13 -1.26
CA GLY A 349 5.68 7.23 -1.06
C GLY A 349 5.73 8.19 -2.25
N GLU A 350 6.62 9.18 -2.18
CA GLU A 350 6.89 10.12 -3.27
C GLU A 350 7.74 9.46 -4.38
N VAL A 351 7.82 10.09 -5.57
CA VAL A 351 8.71 9.63 -6.64
C VAL A 351 10.16 9.62 -6.15
N GLY A 352 10.80 8.45 -6.23
CA GLY A 352 12.16 8.22 -5.79
C GLY A 352 13.17 8.12 -6.95
N ARG A 353 14.35 7.61 -6.63
CA ARG A 353 15.45 7.34 -7.56
C ARG A 353 16.04 5.95 -7.28
N ARG A 354 17.05 5.55 -8.06
CA ARG A 354 17.79 4.29 -7.85
C ARG A 354 18.44 4.16 -6.46
N SER A 355 18.75 5.27 -5.80
CA SER A 355 19.23 5.29 -4.40
C SER A 355 18.21 4.70 -3.42
N ASP A 356 16.92 4.96 -3.62
CA ASP A 356 15.86 4.54 -2.72
C ASP A 356 15.70 3.01 -2.71
N VAL A 357 16.06 2.32 -3.80
CA VAL A 357 16.14 0.85 -3.84
C VAL A 357 17.20 0.33 -2.86
N VAL A 358 18.35 1.01 -2.77
CA VAL A 358 19.44 0.64 -1.85
C VAL A 358 19.06 0.95 -0.40
N ASP A 359 18.45 2.11 -0.14
CA ASP A 359 17.99 2.49 1.20
C ASP A 359 16.86 1.59 1.70
N PHE A 360 15.93 1.19 0.82
CA PHE A 360 14.85 0.27 1.13
C PHE A 360 15.35 -1.18 1.34
N ARG A 361 16.34 -1.63 0.56
CA ARG A 361 17.04 -2.90 0.83
C ARG A 361 17.73 -2.90 2.19
N ALA A 362 18.38 -1.80 2.55
CA ALA A 362 18.98 -1.64 3.88
C ALA A 362 17.92 -1.66 4.99
N TYR A 363 16.71 -1.14 4.73
CA TYR A 363 15.56 -1.23 5.63
C TYR A 363 15.09 -2.68 5.86
N LEU A 364 14.91 -3.47 4.80
CA LEU A 364 14.52 -4.88 4.97
C LEU A 364 15.57 -5.67 5.78
N ALA A 365 16.85 -5.41 5.54
CA ALA A 365 17.95 -6.03 6.29
C ALA A 365 17.94 -5.63 7.78
N ASP A 366 17.71 -4.34 8.09
CA ASP A 366 17.58 -3.87 9.48
C ASP A 366 16.38 -4.50 10.21
N VAL A 367 15.23 -4.69 9.53
CA VAL A 367 14.06 -5.35 10.14
C VAL A 367 14.36 -6.82 10.47
N LEU A 368 15.04 -7.53 9.56
CA LEU A 368 15.44 -8.93 9.76
C LEU A 368 16.44 -9.06 10.93
N ALA A 369 17.47 -8.22 10.97
CA ALA A 369 18.45 -8.19 12.06
C ALA A 369 17.78 -7.85 13.41
N ALA A 370 16.90 -6.84 13.44
CA ALA A 370 16.17 -6.47 14.65
C ALA A 370 15.25 -7.60 15.15
N ALA A 371 14.62 -8.37 14.24
CA ALA A 371 13.82 -9.54 14.61
C ALA A 371 14.67 -10.67 15.20
N GLU A 372 15.89 -10.88 14.70
CA GLU A 372 16.82 -11.89 15.23
C GLU A 372 17.42 -11.47 16.59
N GLU A 373 17.89 -10.24 16.71
CA GLU A 373 18.58 -9.75 17.92
C GLU A 373 17.64 -9.38 19.07
N HIS A 374 16.44 -8.90 18.77
CA HIS A 374 15.53 -8.27 19.76
C HIS A 374 14.09 -8.81 19.71
N GLY A 375 13.73 -9.58 18.68
CA GLY A 375 12.39 -10.13 18.50
C GLY A 375 11.30 -9.07 18.29
N ALA A 376 10.06 -9.45 18.58
CA ALA A 376 8.85 -8.66 18.30
C ALA A 376 8.77 -7.24 18.91
N ASN A 377 9.67 -6.88 19.84
CA ASN A 377 9.62 -5.62 20.60
C ASN A 377 10.77 -4.64 20.27
N ALA A 378 11.54 -4.87 19.20
CA ALA A 378 12.61 -3.95 18.83
C ALA A 378 12.06 -2.56 18.47
N PRO A 379 12.64 -1.45 18.99
CA PRO A 379 12.20 -0.11 18.65
C PRO A 379 12.56 0.25 17.20
N ILE A 380 11.80 1.17 16.59
CA ILE A 380 12.13 1.71 15.26
C ILE A 380 13.47 2.47 15.33
N PRO A 381 14.48 2.13 14.51
CA PRO A 381 15.73 2.87 14.40
C PRO A 381 15.52 4.35 14.05
N GLU A 382 16.39 5.22 14.53
CA GLU A 382 16.33 6.68 14.30
C GLU A 382 16.09 7.02 12.82
N ARG A 383 16.81 6.35 11.90
CA ARG A 383 16.73 6.57 10.46
C ARG A 383 15.37 6.28 9.81
N TYR A 384 14.49 5.56 10.52
CA TYR A 384 13.17 5.15 10.06
C TYR A 384 12.02 5.76 10.87
N ARG A 385 12.29 6.49 11.96
CA ARG A 385 11.23 6.97 12.87
C ARG A 385 10.16 7.82 12.20
N ASP A 386 10.56 8.63 11.22
CA ASP A 386 9.68 9.56 10.50
C ASP A 386 9.15 8.97 9.18
N TRP A 387 9.19 7.64 9.01
CA TRP A 387 8.60 6.96 7.86
C TRP A 387 7.09 6.73 8.07
N ALA A 388 6.34 6.71 6.97
CA ALA A 388 4.92 6.40 6.98
C ALA A 388 4.66 4.96 7.45
N PHE A 389 3.43 4.71 7.95
CA PHE A 389 2.97 3.40 8.42
C PHE A 389 3.89 2.73 9.47
N ALA A 390 4.36 3.50 10.47
CA ALA A 390 5.21 3.03 11.59
C ALA A 390 4.77 1.70 12.26
N ASP A 391 3.47 1.39 12.27
CA ASP A 391 2.91 0.11 12.70
C ASP A 391 3.50 -1.11 11.95
N GLY A 392 3.85 -0.96 10.67
CA GLY A 392 4.45 -2.00 9.82
C GLY A 392 5.73 -2.58 10.42
N TRP A 393 6.56 -1.75 11.07
CA TRP A 393 7.76 -2.21 11.78
C TRP A 393 7.43 -3.30 12.82
N ALA A 394 6.57 -2.97 13.80
CA ALA A 394 6.22 -3.89 14.87
C ALA A 394 5.50 -5.14 14.36
N ARG A 395 4.68 -5.00 13.31
CA ARG A 395 3.98 -6.12 12.67
C ARG A 395 4.95 -7.08 11.97
N ASN A 396 5.96 -6.57 11.27
CA ASN A 396 7.00 -7.39 10.65
C ASN A 396 7.83 -8.13 11.70
N LEU A 397 8.26 -7.47 12.78
CA LEU A 397 9.01 -8.14 13.85
C LEU A 397 8.20 -9.27 14.51
N ALA A 398 6.90 -9.06 14.72
CA ALA A 398 6.00 -10.09 15.23
C ALA A 398 5.87 -11.27 14.25
N PHE A 399 5.66 -11.00 12.97
CA PHE A 399 5.63 -12.02 11.90
C PHE A 399 6.92 -12.83 11.83
N LEU A 400 8.08 -12.17 11.79
CA LEU A 400 9.40 -12.80 11.70
C LEU A 400 9.71 -13.64 12.95
N THR A 401 9.39 -13.14 14.15
CA THR A 401 9.54 -13.90 15.41
C THR A 401 8.68 -15.16 15.41
N GLU A 402 7.44 -15.07 14.93
CA GLU A 402 6.52 -16.21 14.82
C GLU A 402 6.96 -17.22 13.75
N ARG A 403 7.44 -16.74 12.59
CA ARG A 403 8.02 -17.55 11.50
C ARG A 403 9.24 -18.33 11.98
N GLY A 404 10.17 -17.67 12.68
CA GLY A 404 11.37 -18.31 13.24
C GLY A 404 11.07 -19.41 14.25
N ARG A 405 10.04 -19.23 15.09
CA ARG A 405 9.57 -20.27 16.06
C ARG A 405 8.96 -21.50 15.38
N ARG A 406 8.42 -21.35 14.17
CA ARG A 406 7.77 -22.42 13.40
C ARG A 406 8.74 -23.18 12.49
N ALA A 407 9.94 -22.62 12.24
CA ALA A 407 10.98 -23.32 11.51
C ALA A 407 11.45 -24.56 12.32
N PRO A 408 11.61 -25.74 11.68
CA PRO A 408 12.18 -26.90 12.37
C PRO A 408 13.63 -26.58 12.79
N PRO A 409 14.08 -27.06 13.96
CA PRO A 409 15.43 -26.77 14.43
C PRO A 409 16.46 -27.31 13.43
N VAL A 410 17.35 -26.42 12.95
CA VAL A 410 18.46 -26.80 12.08
C VAL A 410 19.34 -27.78 12.85
N ALA A 411 19.44 -29.01 12.34
CA ALA A 411 20.33 -30.01 12.89
C ALA A 411 21.79 -29.52 12.75
N ARG A 412 22.47 -29.37 13.89
CA ARG A 412 23.89 -29.01 13.98
C ARG A 412 24.79 -30.24 13.87
#